data_AF-A0A520GXC7-F1
#
_entry.id   AF-A0A520GXC7-F1
#
_cell.length_a   1.000
_cell.length_b   1.000
_cell.length_c   1.000
_cell.angle_alpha   90.00
_cell.angle_beta   90.00
_cell.angle_gamma   90.00
#
_symmetry.space_group_name_H-M   'P 1'
#
loop_
_entity.id
_entity.type
_entity.pdbx_description
1 polymer ?
#
loop_
_entity_poly.entity_id
_entity_poly.type
_entity_poly.pdbx_seq_one_letter_code
_entity_poly.pdbx_strand_id
1 'polypeptide(L)' 'MTPEEILAQYGPREAMEYDVVVVGGGPAGLSTAIRLKQLATLY' A
#
# COMPACT_ATOMS: atom_id res chain seq x y z
N MET A 1 -2.45 14.56 22.97
CA MET A 1 -1.46 13.57 22.52
C MET A 1 -0.41 14.28 21.71
N THR A 2 0.83 14.33 22.19
CA THR A 2 1.97 14.82 21.41
C THR A 2 2.50 13.70 20.49
N PRO A 3 3.30 14.02 19.45
CA PRO A 3 3.94 13.01 18.61
C PRO A 3 4.79 12.00 19.40
N GLU A 4 5.46 12.44 20.47
CA GLU A 4 6.30 11.59 21.32
C GLU A 4 5.45 10.58 22.10
N GLU A 5 4.30 11.00 22.63
CA GLU A 5 3.36 10.11 23.34
C GLU A 5 2.80 9.02 22.42
N ILE A 6 2.51 9.36 21.15
CA ILE A 6 2.03 8.40 20.15
C ILE A 6 3.11 7.36 19.83
N LEU A 7 4.36 7.80 19.64
CA LEU A 7 5.49 6.91 19.35
C LEU A 7 5.82 5.99 20.54
N ALA A 8 5.74 6.52 21.77
CA ALA A 8 5.95 5.70 22.97
C ALA A 8 4.87 4.63 23.15
N GLN A 9 3.63 4.92 22.76
CA GLN A 9 2.50 4.00 22.91
C GLN A 9 2.40 2.96 21.77
N TYR A 10 2.67 3.36 20.52
CA TYR A 10 2.41 2.53 19.32
C TYR A 10 3.66 2.15 18.52
N GLY A 11 4.83 2.69 18.87
CA GLY A 11 6.06 2.48 18.11
C GLY A 11 6.12 3.27 16.80
N PRO A 12 7.21 3.10 16.03
CA PRO A 12 7.38 3.75 14.72
C PRO A 12 6.41 3.16 13.68
N ARG A 13 6.10 3.93 12.63
CA ARG A 13 5.30 3.43 11.51
C ARG A 13 6.05 2.32 10.78
N GLU A 14 5.35 1.23 10.49
CA GLU A 14 5.86 0.19 9.62
C GLU A 14 5.91 0.71 8.17
N ALA A 15 6.98 0.34 7.47
CA ALA A 15 7.15 0.61 6.05
C ALA A 15 7.44 -0.71 5.33
N MET A 16 6.88 -0.85 4.12
CA MET A 16 7.11 -1.99 3.25
C MET A 16 7.37 -1.48 1.84
N GLU A 17 8.26 -2.16 1.13
CA GLU A 17 8.54 -1.89 -0.27
C GLU A 17 7.55 -2.64 -1.17
N TYR A 18 7.12 -1.97 -2.23
CA TYR A 18 6.24 -2.52 -3.25
C TYR A 18 6.63 -1.94 -4.60
N ASP A 19 6.53 -2.72 -5.67
CA ASP A 19 6.72 -2.21 -7.04
C ASP A 19 5.61 -1.21 -7.42
N VAL A 20 4.38 -1.52 -7.01
CA VAL A 20 3.21 -0.66 -7.21
C VAL A 20 2.27 -0.74 -6.01
N VAL A 21 1.80 0.42 -5.55
CA VAL A 21 0.73 0.55 -4.55
C VAL A 21 -0.52 1.13 -5.21
N VAL A 22 -1.66 0.44 -5.06
CA VAL A 22 -2.97 0.93 -5.55
C VAL A 22 -3.80 1.39 -4.36
N VAL A 23 -4.18 2.67 -4.34
CA VAL A 23 -5.01 3.26 -3.28
C VAL A 23 -6.46 3.35 -3.75
N GLY A 24 -7.34 2.62 -3.06
CA GLY A 24 -8.78 2.60 -3.32
C GLY A 24 -9.26 1.34 -4.04
N GLY A 25 -10.14 0.57 -3.39
CA GLY A 25 -10.69 -0.70 -3.89
C GLY A 25 -11.92 -0.57 -4.78
N GLY A 26 -12.09 0.55 -5.47
CA GLY A 26 -13.19 0.77 -6.41
C GLY A 26 -12.94 0.13 -7.79
N PRO A 27 -13.88 0.26 -8.75
CA PRO A 27 -13.76 -0.35 -10.08
C PRO A 27 -12.46 0.03 -10.80
N ALA A 28 -12.05 1.30 -10.73
CA ALA A 28 -10.81 1.77 -11.35
C ALA A 28 -9.55 1.18 -10.69
N GLY A 29 -9.51 1.13 -9.35
CA GLY A 29 -8.38 0.58 -8.61
C GLY A 29 -8.22 -0.92 -8.81
N LEU A 30 -9.32 -1.68 -8.71
CA LEU A 30 -9.30 -3.11 -8.95
C LEU A 30 -8.95 -3.46 -10.40
N SER A 31 -9.47 -2.71 -11.38
CA SER A 31 -9.11 -2.89 -12.79
C SER A 31 -7.61 -2.67 -13.03
N THR A 32 -7.03 -1.65 -12.39
CA THR A 32 -5.59 -1.36 -12.46
C THR A 32 -4.77 -2.48 -11.83
N ALA A 33 -5.12 -2.93 -10.62
CA ALA A 33 -4.41 -4.01 -9.93
C ALA A 33 -4.45 -5.33 -10.70
N ILE A 34 -5.63 -5.71 -11.23
CA ILE A 34 -5.79 -6.92 -12.06
C ILE A 34 -4.94 -6.82 -13.33
N ARG A 35 -4.99 -5.67 -14.02
CA ARG A 35 -4.24 -5.50 -15.28
C ARG A 35 -2.73 -5.55 -15.06
N LEU A 36 -2.23 -4.93 -13.99
CA LEU A 36 -0.82 -5.00 -13.60
C LEU A 36 -0.39 -6.45 -13.36
N LYS A 37 -1.19 -7.23 -12.63
CA LYS A 37 -0.89 -8.65 -12.38
C LYS A 37 -0.85 -9.47 -13.66
N GLN A 38 -1.78 -9.23 -14.59
CA GLN A 38 -1.79 -9.91 -15.90
C GLN A 38 -0.55 -9.58 -16.73
N LEU A 39 -0.12 -8.32 -16.76
CA LEU A 39 1.07 -7.88 -17.49
C LEU A 39 2.36 -8.48 -16.91
N ALA A 40 2.43 -8.61 -15.58
CA ALA A 40 3.58 -9.18 -14.89
C ALA A 40 3.78 -10.68 -15.17
N THR A 41 2.74 -11.40 -15.62
CA THR A 41 2.84 -12.84 -15.99
C THR A 41 3.27 -13.04 -17.45
N LEU A 42 3.37 -11.98 -18.25
CA LEU A 42 3.73 -12.07 -19.67
C LEU A 42 5.25 -12.01 -19.94
N TYR A 43 6.08 -11.94 -18.89
CA TYR A 43 7.53 -11.93 -18.98
C TYR A 43 8.16 -12.84 -17.93
#